data_AF-A0A941B7A2-F1
#
_entry.id   AF-A0A941B7A2-F1
#
_cell.length_a   1.000
_cell.length_b   1.000
_cell.length_c   1.000
_cell.angle_alpha   90.00
_cell.angle_beta   90.00
_cell.angle_gamma   90.00
#
_symmetry.space_group_name_H-M   'P 1'
#
loop_
_entity.id
_entity.type
_entity.pdbx_description
1 polymer ?
#
loop_
_entity_poly.entity_id
_entity_poly.type
_entity_poly.pdbx_seq_one_letter_code
_entity_poly.pdbx_strand_id
1 'polypeptide(L)'
;MDPITMAAATALISAMATDGWQRAVNALVQWWQRARPEQAETAPDELAFLHRYVLALQAMQTPSPEAEEALIRVWQARLAQLAGDNTQLRADLRQLAEDIARQLPGPEQERVTSVYQNAQADRRSKVIQVGGDVTINGE
;
A
#
# COMPACT_ATOMS: atom_id res chain seq x y z
N MET A 1 -4.55 4.69 -14.28
CA MET A 1 -3.65 4.47 -13.14
C MET A 1 -4.04 3.14 -12.51
N ASP A 2 -3.10 2.23 -12.23
CA ASP A 2 -3.45 0.93 -11.67
C ASP A 2 -3.69 1.05 -10.16
N PRO A 3 -4.91 0.77 -9.68
CA PRO A 3 -5.29 1.01 -8.30
C PRO A 3 -4.72 -0.01 -7.33
N ILE A 4 -4.43 -1.22 -7.79
CA ILE A 4 -3.87 -2.29 -6.93
C ILE A 4 -2.45 -1.91 -6.53
N THR A 5 -1.66 -1.47 -7.50
CA THR A 5 -0.28 -1.04 -7.27
C THR A 5 -0.22 0.25 -6.49
N MET A 6 -1.18 1.16 -6.67
CA MET A 6 -1.29 2.37 -5.85
C MET A 6 -1.58 2.01 -4.39
N ALA A 7 -2.62 1.20 -4.13
CA ALA A 7 -3.00 0.83 -2.78
C ALA A 7 -1.89 0.03 -2.07
N ALA A 8 -1.20 -0.86 -2.80
CA ALA A 8 -0.05 -1.59 -2.26
C ALA A 8 1.13 -0.68 -1.93
N ALA A 9 1.43 0.31 -2.78
CA ALA A 9 2.46 1.30 -2.50
C ALA A 9 2.09 2.17 -1.29
N THR A 10 0.85 2.65 -1.20
CA THR A 10 0.35 3.39 -0.03
C THR A 10 0.47 2.55 1.23
N ALA A 11 -0.02 1.31 1.24
CA ALA A 11 0.07 0.42 2.39
C ALA A 11 1.51 0.18 2.85
N LEU A 12 2.44 0.02 1.91
CA LEU A 12 3.86 -0.17 2.20
C LEU A 12 4.48 1.06 2.87
N ILE A 13 4.27 2.25 2.31
CA ILE A 13 4.82 3.50 2.86
C ILE A 13 4.19 3.82 4.22
N SER A 14 2.87 3.63 4.36
CA SER A 14 2.17 3.73 5.63
C SER A 14 2.71 2.74 6.69
N ALA A 15 3.10 1.52 6.29
CA ALA A 15 3.69 0.57 7.21
C ALA A 15 5.10 0.97 7.66
N MET A 16 5.91 1.60 6.79
CA MET A 16 7.26 2.09 7.11
C MET A 16 7.27 3.11 8.24
N ALA A 17 6.17 3.85 8.39
CA ALA A 17 5.91 4.84 9.42
C ALA A 17 5.50 4.26 10.78
N THR A 18 5.37 2.93 10.89
CA THR A 18 4.78 2.25 12.05
C THR A 18 5.64 1.08 12.51
N ASP A 19 5.34 0.55 13.69
CA ASP A 19 5.90 -0.71 14.20
C ASP A 19 5.50 -1.94 13.32
N GLY A 20 4.56 -1.76 12.39
CA GLY A 20 4.12 -2.76 11.41
C GLY A 20 5.10 -3.00 10.26
N TRP A 21 6.12 -2.15 10.10
CA TRP A 21 7.08 -2.20 8.99
C TRP A 21 7.68 -3.59 8.74
N GLN A 22 8.23 -4.22 9.78
CA GLN A 22 8.95 -5.49 9.62
C GLN A 22 8.02 -6.61 9.11
N ARG A 23 6.74 -6.57 9.50
CA ARG A 23 5.72 -7.52 9.02
C ARG A 23 5.35 -7.25 7.56
N ALA A 24 5.22 -5.99 7.17
CA ALA A 24 4.96 -5.60 5.79
C ALA A 24 6.10 -6.04 4.85
N VAL A 25 7.36 -5.82 5.25
CA VAL A 25 8.54 -6.29 4.49
C VAL A 25 8.53 -7.80 4.33
N ASN A 26 8.33 -8.54 5.42
CA ASN A 26 8.33 -10.00 5.36
C ASN A 26 7.26 -10.53 4.39
N ALA A 27 6.07 -9.92 4.39
CA ALA A 27 4.98 -10.30 3.50
C ALA A 27 5.31 -9.94 2.03
N LEU A 28 5.89 -8.76 1.79
CA LEU A 28 6.30 -8.31 0.46
C LEU A 28 7.46 -9.15 -0.11
N VAL A 29 8.46 -9.50 0.70
CA VAL A 29 9.59 -10.37 0.30
C VAL A 29 9.10 -11.77 -0.03
N GLN A 30 8.20 -12.35 0.77
CA GLN A 30 7.60 -13.65 0.47
C GLN A 30 6.81 -13.64 -0.85
N TRP A 31 6.07 -12.56 -1.13
CA TRP A 31 5.39 -12.38 -2.40
C TRP A 31 6.41 -12.27 -3.55
N TRP A 32 7.46 -11.47 -3.37
CA TRP A 32 8.52 -11.28 -4.36
C TRP A 32 9.24 -12.59 -4.72
N GLN A 33 9.55 -13.43 -3.73
CA GLN A 33 10.15 -14.74 -3.93
C GLN A 33 9.29 -15.67 -4.79
N ARG A 34 7.96 -15.59 -4.65
CA ARG A 34 7.02 -16.35 -5.47
C ARG A 34 6.89 -15.78 -6.88
N ALA A 35 6.98 -14.46 -7.02
CA ALA A 35 6.81 -13.75 -8.29
C ALA A 35 8.05 -13.81 -9.19
N ARG A 36 9.22 -13.51 -8.61
CA ARG A 36 10.52 -13.36 -9.28
C ARG A 36 11.65 -13.76 -8.32
N PRO A 37 11.93 -15.06 -8.16
CA PRO A 37 12.97 -15.53 -7.23
C PRO A 37 14.36 -14.98 -7.58
N GLU A 38 14.62 -14.69 -8.86
CA GLU A 38 15.85 -14.09 -9.38
C GLU A 38 16.09 -12.63 -8.94
N GLN A 39 15.05 -11.91 -8.49
CA GLN A 39 15.15 -10.55 -7.97
C GLN A 39 14.96 -10.48 -6.44
N ALA A 40 14.71 -11.61 -5.80
CA ALA A 40 14.40 -11.67 -4.37
C ALA A 40 15.61 -11.38 -3.46
N GLU A 41 16.84 -11.49 -3.96
CA GLU A 41 18.05 -11.19 -3.18
C GLU A 41 18.28 -9.69 -2.96
N THR A 42 17.90 -8.82 -3.91
CA THR A 42 18.14 -7.37 -3.82
C THR A 42 16.99 -6.58 -3.20
N ALA A 43 15.77 -7.11 -3.26
CA ALA A 43 14.58 -6.46 -2.72
C ALA A 43 14.66 -6.10 -1.21
N PRO A 44 15.23 -6.93 -0.31
CA PRO A 44 15.31 -6.60 1.12
C PRO A 44 16.18 -5.38 1.42
N ASP A 45 17.32 -5.23 0.74
CA ASP A 45 18.24 -4.12 0.96
C ASP A 45 17.65 -2.78 0.52
N GLU A 46 16.93 -2.79 -0.61
CA GLU A 46 16.23 -1.60 -1.10
C GLU A 46 15.08 -1.20 -0.18
N LEU A 47 14.30 -2.18 0.32
CA LEU A 47 13.26 -1.94 1.31
C LEU A 47 13.85 -1.35 2.60
N ALA A 48 14.99 -1.87 3.07
CA ALA A 48 15.69 -1.35 4.23
C ALA A 48 16.20 0.09 4.02
N PHE A 49 16.71 0.41 2.82
CA PHE A 49 17.11 1.78 2.47
C PHE A 49 15.92 2.74 2.52
N LEU A 50 14.79 2.34 1.96
CA LEU A 50 13.58 3.17 1.94
C LEU A 50 12.95 3.36 3.30
N HIS A 51 12.99 2.35 4.17
CA HIS A 51 12.57 2.52 5.56
C HIS A 51 13.35 3.63 6.25
N ARG A 52 14.69 3.64 6.11
CA ARG A 52 15.54 4.69 6.67
C ARG A 52 15.18 6.07 6.09
N TYR A 53 14.87 6.12 4.80
CA TYR A 53 14.47 7.35 4.13
C TYR A 53 13.11 7.87 4.63
N VAL A 54 12.11 7.01 4.80
CA VAL A 54 10.80 7.37 5.37
C VAL A 54 10.95 7.83 6.82
N LEU A 55 11.71 7.11 7.65
CA LEU A 55 11.99 7.54 9.02
C LEU A 55 12.68 8.91 9.06
N ALA A 56 13.61 9.18 8.12
CA ALA A 56 14.26 10.49 8.02
C ALA A 56 13.27 11.60 7.62
N LEU A 57 12.34 11.34 6.70
CA LEU A 57 11.28 12.29 6.35
C LEU A 57 10.35 12.58 7.53
N GLN A 58 10.00 11.57 8.32
CA GLN A 58 9.16 11.73 9.51
C GLN A 58 9.85 12.47 10.65
N ALA A 59 11.17 12.35 10.77
CA ALA A 59 11.97 13.06 11.75
C ALA A 59 12.15 14.56 11.42
N MET A 60 11.72 15.01 10.24
CA MET A 60 11.76 16.44 9.88
C MET A 60 10.75 17.23 10.72
N GLN A 61 11.14 18.44 11.15
CA GLN A 61 10.25 19.33 11.93
C GLN A 61 8.95 19.67 11.18
N THR A 62 9.01 19.68 9.85
CA THR A 62 7.85 19.80 8.97
C THR A 62 7.84 18.58 8.05
N PRO A 63 7.00 17.58 8.32
CA PRO A 63 6.80 16.48 7.39
C PRO A 63 6.35 17.05 6.04
N SER A 64 6.93 16.59 4.93
CA SER A 64 6.49 16.98 3.57
C SER A 64 5.56 15.90 3.02
N PRO A 65 4.25 16.17 2.90
CA PRO A 65 3.31 15.27 2.26
C PRO A 65 3.71 14.97 0.80
N GLU A 66 4.33 15.93 0.13
CA GLU A 66 4.77 15.80 -1.26
C GLU A 66 5.90 14.78 -1.42
N ALA A 67 6.82 14.72 -0.45
CA ALA A 67 7.89 13.73 -0.43
C ALA A 67 7.34 12.31 -0.25
N GLU A 68 6.35 12.14 0.62
CA GLU A 68 5.68 10.86 0.83
C GLU A 68 4.89 10.43 -0.42
N GLU A 69 4.16 11.34 -1.05
CA GLU A 69 3.48 11.07 -2.32
C GLU A 69 4.44 10.67 -3.44
N ALA A 70 5.62 11.31 -3.50
CA ALA A 70 6.65 10.95 -4.47
C ALA A 70 7.14 9.51 -4.25
N LEU A 71 7.33 9.08 -2.99
CA LEU A 71 7.69 7.71 -2.66
C LEU A 71 6.60 6.70 -3.07
N ILE A 72 5.33 7.03 -2.79
CA ILE A 72 4.19 6.22 -3.21
C ILE A 72 4.20 6.03 -4.74
N ARG A 73 4.43 7.10 -5.51
CA ARG A 73 4.49 7.02 -6.98
C ARG A 73 5.66 6.17 -7.49
N VAL A 74 6.84 6.29 -6.89
CA VAL A 74 8.01 5.46 -7.25
C VAL A 74 7.70 3.98 -7.01
N TRP A 75 7.13 3.66 -5.86
CA TRP A 75 6.79 2.28 -5.52
C TRP A 75 5.64 1.72 -6.34
N GLN A 76 4.64 2.53 -6.65
CA GLN A 76 3.57 2.13 -7.55
C GLN A 76 4.13 1.69 -8.90
N ALA A 77 5.00 2.49 -9.51
CA ALA A 77 5.60 2.17 -10.81
C ALA A 77 6.39 0.86 -10.77
N ARG A 78 7.12 0.64 -9.67
CA ARG A 78 7.91 -0.57 -9.47
C ARG A 78 7.04 -1.82 -9.29
N LEU A 79 6.02 -1.74 -8.45
CA LEU A 79 5.06 -2.82 -8.24
C LEU A 79 4.30 -3.15 -9.53
N ALA A 80 3.96 -2.13 -10.33
CA ALA A 80 3.36 -2.31 -11.64
C ALA A 80 4.29 -3.03 -12.62
N GLN A 81 5.56 -2.65 -12.67
CA GLN A 81 6.56 -3.32 -13.52
C GLN A 81 6.74 -4.79 -13.13
N LEU A 82 6.74 -5.07 -11.83
CA LEU A 82 6.94 -6.41 -11.29
C LEU A 82 5.71 -7.32 -11.48
N ALA A 83 4.51 -6.80 -11.24
CA ALA A 83 3.27 -7.53 -11.47
C ALA A 83 3.02 -7.73 -12.98
N GLY A 84 3.41 -6.76 -13.82
CA GLY A 84 3.18 -6.77 -15.25
C GLY A 84 1.71 -7.02 -15.60
N ASP A 85 1.48 -7.88 -16.59
CA ASP A 85 0.14 -8.34 -16.99
C ASP A 85 -0.28 -9.64 -16.29
N ASN A 86 0.51 -10.13 -15.33
CA ASN A 86 0.22 -11.37 -14.63
C ASN A 86 -0.93 -11.16 -13.64
N THR A 87 -2.12 -11.70 -13.98
CA THR A 87 -3.33 -11.56 -13.17
C THR A 87 -3.20 -12.20 -11.79
N GLN A 88 -2.44 -13.30 -11.66
CA GLN A 88 -2.19 -13.94 -10.37
C GLN A 88 -1.36 -13.03 -9.46
N LEU A 89 -0.27 -12.47 -9.98
CA LEU A 89 0.57 -11.55 -9.21
C LEU A 89 -0.18 -10.30 -8.77
N ARG A 90 -1.11 -9.82 -9.60
CA ARG A 90 -2.01 -8.70 -9.25
C ARG A 90 -2.99 -9.08 -8.15
N ALA A 91 -3.52 -10.31 -8.15
CA ALA A 91 -4.38 -10.80 -7.08
C ALA A 91 -3.61 -10.92 -5.76
N ASP A 92 -2.41 -11.50 -5.81
CA ASP A 92 -1.56 -11.65 -4.63
C ASP A 92 -1.11 -10.28 -4.07
N LEU A 93 -0.80 -9.32 -4.94
CA LEU A 93 -0.44 -7.95 -4.55
C LEU A 93 -1.61 -7.21 -3.88
N ARG A 94 -2.84 -7.43 -4.35
CA ARG A 94 -4.04 -6.91 -3.68
C ARG A 94 -4.15 -7.49 -2.27
N GLN A 95 -4.04 -8.81 -2.13
CA GLN A 95 -4.17 -9.46 -0.83
C GLN A 95 -3.07 -9.03 0.14
N LEU A 96 -1.84 -8.88 -0.34
CA LEU A 96 -0.73 -8.35 0.44
C LEU A 96 -1.05 -6.95 1.00
N ALA A 97 -1.58 -6.07 0.17
CA ALA A 97 -1.89 -4.71 0.57
C ALA A 97 -3.07 -4.64 1.56
N GLU A 98 -4.06 -5.53 1.43
CA GLU A 98 -5.12 -5.72 2.43
C GLU A 98 -4.60 -6.29 3.75
N ASP A 99 -3.66 -7.23 3.70
CA ASP A 99 -2.99 -7.82 4.87
C ASP A 99 -2.16 -6.77 5.62
N ILE A 100 -1.46 -5.90 4.89
CA ILE A 100 -0.71 -4.77 5.47
C ILE A 100 -1.69 -3.76 6.05
N ALA A 101 -2.73 -3.36 5.32
CA ALA A 101 -3.71 -2.37 5.78
C ALA A 101 -4.38 -2.75 7.09
N ARG A 102 -4.73 -4.03 7.28
CA ARG A 102 -5.31 -4.54 8.54
C ARG A 102 -4.40 -4.42 9.76
N GLN A 103 -3.12 -4.19 9.55
CA GLN A 103 -2.12 -4.03 10.62
C GLN A 103 -1.77 -2.56 10.87
N LEU A 104 -2.28 -1.64 10.04
CA LEU A 104 -2.05 -0.21 10.19
C LEU A 104 -3.00 0.40 11.23
N PRO A 105 -2.61 1.52 11.86
CA PRO A 105 -3.54 2.35 12.63
C PRO A 105 -4.73 2.82 11.77
N GLY A 106 -5.88 3.05 12.39
CA GLY A 106 -7.15 3.38 11.71
C GLY A 106 -7.04 4.41 10.56
N PRO A 107 -6.41 5.59 10.76
CA PRO A 107 -6.28 6.59 9.71
C PRO A 107 -5.52 6.10 8.46
N GLU A 108 -4.47 5.30 8.68
CA GLU A 108 -3.63 4.73 7.61
C GLU A 108 -4.36 3.58 6.90
N GLN A 109 -5.11 2.76 7.64
CA GLN A 109 -5.96 1.71 7.09
C GLN A 109 -7.07 2.27 6.18
N GLU A 110 -7.73 3.35 6.61
CA GLU A 110 -8.76 4.05 5.82
C GLU A 110 -8.20 4.61 4.52
N ARG A 111 -6.99 5.18 4.56
CA ARG A 111 -6.30 5.70 3.38
C ARG A 111 -6.08 4.63 2.32
N VAL A 112 -5.58 3.45 2.70
CA VAL A 112 -5.40 2.32 1.77
C VAL A 112 -6.75 1.84 1.23
N THR A 113 -7.76 1.71 2.08
CA THR A 113 -9.10 1.25 1.69
C THR A 113 -9.78 2.22 0.71
N SER A 114 -9.63 3.52 0.93
CA SER A 114 -10.16 4.57 0.04
C SER A 114 -9.57 4.50 -1.37
N VAL A 115 -8.28 4.16 -1.51
CA VAL A 115 -7.65 3.97 -2.83
C VAL A 115 -8.32 2.85 -3.62
N TYR A 116 -8.66 1.73 -2.98
CA TYR A 116 -9.41 0.64 -3.61
C TYR A 116 -10.83 1.06 -4.02
N GLN A 117 -11.54 1.75 -3.12
CA GLN A 117 -12.90 2.21 -3.37
C GLN A 117 -12.96 3.20 -4.54
N ASN A 118 -12.08 4.19 -4.56
CA ASN A 118 -12.01 5.18 -5.64
C ASN A 118 -11.75 4.54 -7.00
N ALA A 119 -11.06 3.40 -7.02
CA ALA A 119 -10.82 2.65 -8.24
C ALA A 119 -12.00 1.82 -8.73
N GLN A 120 -12.85 1.35 -7.81
CA GLN A 120 -14.08 0.62 -8.14
C GLN A 120 -15.24 1.58 -8.42
N ALA A 121 -15.19 2.79 -7.90
CA ALA A 121 -16.17 3.85 -8.12
C ALA A 121 -15.93 4.59 -9.45
N ASP A 122 -16.22 3.94 -10.59
CA ASP A 122 -16.30 4.64 -11.88
C ASP A 122 -17.73 4.57 -12.46
N ARG A 123 -18.22 5.73 -12.94
CA ARG A 123 -19.57 6.07 -13.44
C ARG A 123 -20.75 5.97 -12.46
N ARG A 124 -21.16 7.12 -11.92
CA ARG A 124 -22.47 7.39 -11.25
C ARG A 124 -22.82 6.46 -10.07
N SER A 125 -21.82 6.02 -9.32
CA SER A 125 -22.05 5.17 -8.16
C SER A 125 -22.14 6.02 -6.88
N LYS A 126 -23.24 5.87 -6.13
CA LYS A 126 -23.32 6.36 -4.74
C LYS A 126 -22.78 5.25 -3.84
N VAL A 127 -21.49 5.33 -3.50
CA VAL A 127 -20.84 4.38 -2.60
C VAL A 127 -21.01 4.92 -1.18
N ILE A 128 -21.77 4.20 -0.35
CA ILE A 128 -21.82 4.43 1.10
C ILE A 128 -20.99 3.31 1.72
N GLN A 129 -19.80 3.65 2.21
CA GLN A 129 -18.94 2.70 2.90
C GLN A 129 -18.69 3.21 4.32
N VAL A 130 -19.06 2.39 5.29
CA VAL A 130 -19.03 2.74 6.71
C VAL A 130 -18.07 1.76 7.38
N GLY A 131 -17.00 2.27 7.98
CA GLY A 131 -16.02 1.49 8.75
C GLY A 131 -16.46 1.16 10.18
N GLY A 132 -17.77 1.21 10.46
CA GLY A 132 -18.38 1.03 11.77
C GLY A 132 -19.91 0.89 11.65
N ASP A 133 -20.63 0.95 12.78
CA ASP A 133 -22.10 0.83 12.77
C ASP A 133 -22.76 2.08 12.19
N VAL A 134 -23.63 1.88 11.19
CA VAL A 134 -24.53 2.91 10.66
C VAL A 134 -25.97 2.48 10.87
N THR A 135 -26.73 3.34 11.55
CA THR A 135 -28.18 3.23 11.63
C THR A 135 -28.77 4.23 10.64
N ILE A 136 -29.43 3.72 9.59
CA ILE A 136 -30.18 4.53 8.63
C ILE A 136 -31.65 4.45 9.02
N ASN A 137 -32.18 5.54 9.58
CA ASN A 137 -33.63 5.68 9.77
C ASN A 137 -34.22 6.27 8.49
N GLY A 138 -35.05 5.50 7.80
CA GLY A 138 -35.83 5.98 6.65
C GLY A 138 -37.12 6.64 7.12
N GLU A 139 -37.46 7.77 6.52
CA GLU A 139 -38.82 8.35 6.55
C GLU A 139 -39.76 7.59 5.60
#